data_AF-A0A021XG36-F1
#
_entry.id   AF-A0A021XG36-F1
#
_cell.length_a   1.000
_cell.length_b   1.000
_cell.length_c   1.000
_cell.angle_alpha   90.00
_cell.angle_beta   90.00
_cell.angle_gamma   90.00
#
_symmetry.space_group_name_H-M   'P 1'
#
loop_
_entity.id
_entity.type
_entity.pdbx_description
1 polymer ?
#
loop_
_entity_poly.entity_id
_entity_poly.type
_entity_poly.pdbx_seq_one_letter_code
_entity_poly.pdbx_strand_id
1 'polypeptide(L)'
;MNNPGRKTPNPIDVEVGSKIRLRRLLVGMSQQELAAQLGVTFQQVQKYEKGTNRVSASRLQQIATIFRVPPSFFFGEVMAGAAPEPGGDAAEELSVFISSREGHELNVAFTRLSPRLRRNIVRLVNTLANGEWAGG
;
A
#
# COMPACT_ATOMS: atom_id res chain seq x y z
N MET A 1 -6.53 -10.96 40.92
CA MET A 1 -7.45 -10.61 39.82
C MET A 1 -6.78 -10.98 38.48
N ASN A 2 -7.29 -11.98 37.75
CA ASN A 2 -6.77 -12.37 36.43
C ASN A 2 -7.37 -11.46 35.34
N ASN A 3 -6.52 -10.75 34.61
CA ASN A 3 -6.89 -9.88 33.50
C ASN A 3 -7.25 -10.75 32.27
N PRO A 4 -8.49 -10.75 31.75
CA PRO A 4 -8.86 -11.57 30.61
C PRO A 4 -8.06 -11.08 29.39
N GLY A 5 -7.26 -11.99 28.82
CA GLY A 5 -6.21 -11.70 27.85
C GLY A 5 -6.65 -10.80 26.70
N ARG A 6 -5.86 -9.74 26.46
CA ARG A 6 -5.84 -9.04 25.17
C ARG A 6 -5.51 -10.09 24.11
N LYS A 7 -6.53 -10.57 23.40
CA LYS A 7 -6.33 -11.35 22.18
C LYS A 7 -5.58 -10.46 21.21
N THR A 8 -4.35 -10.82 20.87
CA THR A 8 -3.56 -10.16 19.85
C THR A 8 -4.39 -10.14 18.56
N PRO A 9 -4.59 -8.96 17.94
CA PRO A 9 -5.28 -8.87 16.66
C PRO A 9 -4.64 -9.79 15.61
N ASN A 10 -5.44 -10.36 14.72
CA ASN A 10 -4.90 -11.14 13.60
C ASN A 10 -4.06 -10.20 12.71
N PRO A 11 -2.85 -10.59 12.28
CA PRO A 11 -2.03 -9.77 11.38
C PRO A 11 -2.78 -9.28 10.14
N ILE A 12 -3.66 -10.10 9.55
CA ILE A 12 -4.47 -9.75 8.38
C ILE A 12 -5.44 -8.61 8.72
N ASP A 13 -6.08 -8.65 9.89
CA ASP A 13 -7.02 -7.61 10.31
C ASP A 13 -6.30 -6.26 10.53
N VAL A 14 -5.05 -6.30 11.04
CA VAL A 14 -4.19 -5.13 11.23
C VAL A 14 -3.74 -4.53 9.89
N GLU A 15 -3.38 -5.38 8.94
CA GLU A 15 -2.99 -4.95 7.59
C GLU A 15 -4.16 -4.29 6.86
N VAL A 16 -5.33 -4.95 6.83
CA VAL A 16 -6.55 -4.41 6.25
C VAL A 16 -6.90 -3.06 6.90
N GLY A 17 -6.83 -2.97 8.23
CA GLY A 17 -7.07 -1.73 8.97
C GLY A 17 -6.10 -0.60 8.58
N SER A 18 -4.82 -0.93 8.45
CA SER A 18 -3.78 0.03 8.05
C SER A 18 -4.01 0.56 6.63
N LYS A 19 -4.46 -0.28 5.71
CA LYS A 19 -4.80 0.10 4.34
C LYS A 19 -6.05 0.96 4.25
N ILE A 20 -7.07 0.67 5.07
CA ILE A 20 -8.25 1.54 5.21
C ILE A 20 -7.83 2.93 5.66
N ARG A 21 -6.99 3.02 6.71
CA ARG A 21 -6.47 4.29 7.22
C ARG A 21 -5.67 5.04 6.16
N LEU A 22 -4.72 4.38 5.51
CA LEU A 22 -3.88 4.97 4.47
C LEU A 22 -4.74 5.57 3.35
N ARG A 23 -5.67 4.79 2.81
CA ARG A 23 -6.51 5.24 1.70
C ARG A 23 -7.42 6.39 2.12
N ARG A 24 -8.00 6.33 3.32
CA ARG A 24 -8.81 7.41 3.88
C ARG A 24 -8.04 8.73 3.93
N LEU A 25 -6.79 8.71 4.41
CA LEU A 25 -5.94 9.91 4.47
C LEU A 25 -5.59 10.44 3.08
N LEU A 26 -5.28 9.56 2.12
CA LEU A 26 -4.98 9.95 0.74
C LEU A 26 -6.13 10.64 0.03
N VAL A 27 -7.38 10.31 0.38
CA VAL A 27 -8.58 10.97 -0.16
C VAL A 27 -9.08 12.13 0.71
N GLY A 28 -8.31 12.53 1.72
CA GLY A 28 -8.63 13.67 2.60
C GLY A 28 -9.85 13.46 3.49
N MET A 29 -10.24 12.21 3.77
CA MET A 29 -11.45 11.90 4.53
C MET A 29 -11.14 11.73 6.03
N SER A 30 -12.02 12.21 6.90
CA SER A 30 -11.96 11.99 8.34
C SER A 30 -12.59 10.64 8.73
N GLN A 31 -12.26 10.13 9.92
CA GLN A 31 -12.89 8.90 10.44
C GLN A 31 -14.40 9.07 10.66
N GLN A 32 -14.86 10.29 10.99
CA GLN A 32 -16.28 10.60 11.19
C GLN A 32 -17.06 10.55 9.88
N GLU A 33 -16.48 11.10 8.79
CA GLU A 33 -17.08 11.01 7.46
C GLU A 33 -17.17 9.58 6.96
N LEU A 34 -16.11 8.77 7.16
CA LEU A 34 -16.15 7.35 6.81
C LEU A 34 -17.21 6.60 7.63
N ALA A 35 -17.31 6.89 8.93
CA ALA A 35 -18.31 6.29 9.82
C ALA A 35 -19.74 6.62 9.38
N ALA A 36 -19.99 7.87 9.01
CA ALA A 36 -21.28 8.33 8.51
C ALA A 36 -21.67 7.62 7.20
N GLN A 37 -20.74 7.51 6.24
CA GLN A 37 -21.01 6.80 4.97
C GLN A 37 -21.23 5.30 5.15
N LEU A 38 -20.61 4.69 6.17
CA LEU A 38 -20.82 3.28 6.51
C LEU A 38 -22.06 3.05 7.40
N GLY A 39 -22.65 4.10 8.00
CA GLY A 39 -23.70 3.94 9.01
C GLY A 39 -23.20 3.18 10.25
N VAL A 40 -21.97 3.44 10.68
CA VAL A 40 -21.37 2.88 11.92
C VAL A 40 -20.87 4.01 12.82
N THR A 41 -20.47 3.67 14.05
CA THR A 41 -19.91 4.67 14.97
C THR A 41 -18.46 5.04 14.59
N PHE A 42 -18.03 6.24 14.96
CA PHE A 42 -16.64 6.67 14.84
C PHE A 42 -15.66 5.71 15.52
N GLN A 43 -16.02 5.22 16.72
CA GLN A 43 -15.21 4.24 17.44
C GLN A 43 -15.08 2.93 16.68
N GLN A 44 -16.10 2.53 15.91
CA GLN A 44 -16.04 1.32 15.09
C GLN A 44 -15.03 1.47 13.95
N VAL A 45 -15.00 2.63 13.29
CA VAL A 45 -13.97 2.96 12.29
C VAL A 45 -12.57 2.97 12.91
N GLN A 46 -12.40 3.53 14.11
CA GLN A 46 -11.11 3.48 14.82
C GLN A 46 -10.65 2.04 15.11
N LYS A 47 -11.58 1.15 15.47
CA LYS A 47 -11.27 -0.27 15.72
C LYS A 47 -10.94 -1.01 14.42
N TYR A 48 -11.61 -0.68 13.31
CA TYR A 48 -11.25 -1.19 11.99
C TYR A 48 -9.84 -0.74 11.59
N GLU A 49 -9.52 0.55 11.69
CA GLU A 49 -8.20 1.06 11.33
C GLU A 49 -7.05 0.52 12.20
N LYS A 50 -7.35 0.12 13.44
CA LYS A 50 -6.38 -0.52 14.35
C LYS A 50 -6.32 -2.04 14.19
N GLY A 51 -7.19 -2.64 13.37
CA GLY A 51 -7.34 -4.09 13.24
C GLY A 51 -7.88 -4.80 14.49
N THR A 52 -8.28 -4.06 15.52
CA THR A 52 -8.79 -4.67 16.77
C THR A 52 -10.21 -5.23 16.59
N ASN A 53 -10.94 -4.76 15.56
CA ASN A 53 -12.15 -5.39 15.09
C ASN A 53 -11.98 -5.83 13.64
N ARG A 54 -12.42 -7.06 13.35
CA ARG A 54 -12.52 -7.59 11.99
C ARG A 54 -13.50 -6.78 11.16
N VAL A 55 -13.17 -6.60 9.90
CA VAL A 55 -14.06 -6.02 8.89
C VAL A 55 -14.70 -7.18 8.12
N SER A 56 -16.04 -7.26 8.08
CA SER A 56 -16.71 -8.28 7.28
C SER A 56 -16.54 -8.00 5.77
N ALA A 57 -16.64 -9.02 4.93
CA ALA A 57 -16.54 -8.87 3.48
C ALA A 57 -17.53 -7.82 2.92
N SER A 58 -18.76 -7.82 3.42
CA SER A 58 -19.78 -6.82 3.06
C SER A 58 -19.35 -5.39 3.40
N ARG A 59 -18.79 -5.17 4.59
CA ARG A 59 -18.27 -3.86 5.00
C ARG A 59 -17.05 -3.45 4.19
N LEU A 60 -16.15 -4.38 3.94
CA LEU A 60 -14.96 -4.12 3.13
C LEU A 60 -15.33 -3.72 1.69
N GLN A 61 -16.33 -4.37 1.10
CA GLN A 61 -16.88 -4.01 -0.20
C GLN A 61 -17.45 -2.58 -0.20
N GLN A 62 -18.18 -2.18 0.85
CA GLN A 62 -18.68 -0.81 0.97
C GLN A 62 -17.55 0.21 1.09
N ILE A 63 -16.52 -0.09 1.89
CA ILE A 63 -15.33 0.76 2.02
C ILE A 63 -14.60 0.89 0.67
N ALA A 64 -14.48 -0.21 -0.08
CA ALA A 64 -13.92 -0.21 -1.42
C ALA A 64 -14.67 0.75 -2.36
N THR A 65 -16.00 0.69 -2.34
CA THR A 65 -16.87 1.58 -3.12
C THR A 65 -16.68 3.05 -2.73
N ILE A 66 -16.67 3.35 -1.42
CA ILE A 66 -16.46 4.73 -0.91
C ILE A 66 -15.11 5.29 -1.38
N PHE A 67 -14.04 4.47 -1.33
CA PHE A 67 -12.70 4.87 -1.74
C PHE A 67 -12.42 4.77 -3.24
N ARG A 68 -13.38 4.26 -4.02
CA ARG A 68 -13.28 4.00 -5.46
C ARG A 68 -12.05 3.15 -5.81
N VAL A 69 -11.87 2.05 -5.08
CA VAL A 69 -10.80 1.05 -5.29
C VAL A 69 -11.41 -0.35 -5.39
N PRO A 70 -10.77 -1.31 -6.06
CA PRO A 70 -11.20 -2.71 -5.99
C PRO A 70 -11.00 -3.28 -4.57
N PRO A 71 -11.84 -4.23 -4.10
CA PRO A 71 -11.68 -4.85 -2.78
C PRO A 71 -10.30 -5.51 -2.56
N SER A 72 -9.66 -5.98 -3.63
CA SER A 72 -8.30 -6.54 -3.60
C SER A 72 -7.25 -5.56 -3.07
N PHE A 73 -7.51 -4.25 -3.14
CA PHE A 73 -6.64 -3.21 -2.57
C PHE A 73 -6.30 -3.49 -1.10
N PHE A 74 -7.25 -4.05 -0.32
CA PHE A 74 -7.07 -4.30 1.12
C PHE A 74 -6.33 -5.59 1.46
N PHE A 75 -6.11 -6.49 0.49
CA PHE A 75 -5.52 -7.82 0.73
C PHE A 75 -4.26 -8.11 -0.09
N GLY A 76 -3.85 -7.23 -1.00
CA GLY A 76 -2.51 -7.30 -1.57
C GLY A 76 -1.47 -6.90 -0.53
N GLU A 77 -0.19 -7.03 -0.82
CA GLU A 77 0.80 -6.25 -0.09
C GLU A 77 0.53 -4.75 -0.35
N VAL A 78 1.02 -3.89 0.53
CA VAL A 78 1.98 -2.87 0.11
C VAL A 78 2.42 -2.90 -1.36
N MET A 79 1.57 -2.72 -2.38
CA MET A 79 2.03 -2.50 -3.75
C MET A 79 2.73 -1.14 -3.81
N ALA A 80 3.94 -1.10 -3.28
CA ALA A 80 5.10 -0.92 -4.13
C ALA A 80 5.37 -2.24 -4.90
N GLY A 81 4.51 -2.59 -5.86
CA GLY A 81 4.72 -3.68 -6.83
C GLY A 81 4.55 -5.13 -6.33
N ALA A 82 4.17 -6.01 -7.26
CA ALA A 82 3.68 -7.40 -7.19
C ALA A 82 4.07 -8.30 -5.98
N ALA A 83 3.16 -9.24 -5.67
CA ALA A 83 3.27 -10.29 -4.66
C ALA A 83 4.69 -10.89 -4.55
N PRO A 84 5.09 -11.44 -3.39
CA PRO A 84 6.38 -12.06 -3.24
C PRO A 84 6.33 -13.38 -4.03
N GLU A 85 6.77 -13.30 -5.28
CA GLU A 85 7.40 -14.44 -5.94
C GLU A 85 8.52 -14.94 -5.01
N PRO A 86 8.74 -16.27 -4.89
CA PRO A 86 9.79 -16.82 -4.05
C PRO A 86 11.17 -16.42 -4.60
N GLY A 87 11.62 -15.23 -4.16
CA GLY A 87 12.83 -14.55 -4.60
C GLY A 87 13.00 -13.29 -3.73
N GLY A 88 13.18 -13.50 -2.42
CA GLY A 88 13.18 -12.46 -1.38
C GLY A 88 14.25 -11.38 -1.49
N ASP A 89 15.07 -11.37 -2.54
CA ASP A 89 16.14 -10.38 -2.73
C ASP A 89 15.63 -9.13 -3.46
N ALA A 90 14.94 -9.29 -4.61
CA ALA A 90 14.64 -8.17 -5.50
C ALA A 90 13.61 -7.17 -4.91
N ALA A 91 12.63 -7.66 -4.16
CA ALA A 91 11.63 -6.79 -3.52
C ALA A 91 12.21 -6.02 -2.33
N GLU A 92 13.12 -6.64 -1.58
CA GLU A 92 13.85 -6.00 -0.49
C GLU A 92 14.86 -4.98 -1.02
N GLU A 93 15.64 -5.34 -2.05
CA GLU A 93 16.55 -4.44 -2.76
C GLU A 93 15.82 -3.22 -3.34
N LEU A 94 14.65 -3.42 -3.94
CA LEU A 94 13.82 -2.33 -4.45
C LEU A 94 13.31 -1.42 -3.33
N SER A 95 12.87 -2.00 -2.21
CA SER A 95 12.42 -1.25 -1.02
C SER A 95 13.54 -0.41 -0.41
N VAL A 96 14.74 -1.00 -0.28
CA VAL A 96 15.95 -0.33 0.18
C VAL A 96 16.33 0.81 -0.78
N PHE A 97 16.29 0.56 -2.09
CA PHE A 97 16.58 1.57 -3.11
C PHE A 97 15.61 2.74 -3.07
N ILE A 98 14.29 2.50 -3.03
CA ILE A 98 13.28 3.56 -3.00
C ILE A 98 13.43 4.45 -1.76
N SER A 99 13.85 3.85 -0.64
CA SER A 99 14.08 4.55 0.63
C SER A 99 15.44 5.29 0.68
N SER A 100 16.32 5.03 -0.28
CA SER A 100 17.62 5.71 -0.39
C SER A 100 17.47 7.14 -0.93
N ARG A 101 18.46 7.99 -0.64
CA ARG A 101 18.50 9.36 -1.18
C ARG A 101 18.49 9.36 -2.71
N GLU A 102 19.27 8.47 -3.32
CA GLU A 102 19.34 8.33 -4.78
C GLU A 102 17.99 7.90 -5.39
N GLY A 103 17.33 6.91 -4.79
CA GLY A 103 16.01 6.45 -5.23
C GLY A 103 14.94 7.55 -5.10
N HIS A 104 14.96 8.34 -4.02
CA HIS A 104 14.08 9.49 -3.88
C HIS A 104 14.33 10.56 -4.95
N GLU A 105 15.59 10.92 -5.21
CA GLU A 105 15.97 11.92 -6.22
C GLU A 105 15.56 11.45 -7.63
N LEU A 106 15.82 10.19 -7.97
CA LEU A 106 15.42 9.58 -9.23
C LEU A 106 13.88 9.61 -9.39
N ASN A 107 13.14 9.17 -8.38
CA ASN A 107 11.68 9.13 -8.43
C ASN A 107 11.07 10.53 -8.64
N VAL A 108 11.56 11.54 -7.91
CA VAL A 108 11.10 12.93 -8.09
C VAL A 108 11.42 13.44 -9.49
N ALA A 109 12.63 13.23 -10.00
CA ALA A 109 12.99 13.65 -11.35
C ALA A 109 12.16 12.92 -12.43
N PHE A 110 11.94 11.63 -12.25
CA PHE A 110 11.20 10.78 -13.20
C PHE A 110 9.73 11.21 -13.36
N THR A 111 9.08 11.68 -12.28
CA THR A 111 7.71 12.21 -12.35
C THR A 111 7.57 13.47 -13.21
N ARG A 112 8.66 14.21 -13.44
CA ARG A 112 8.64 15.43 -14.29
C ARG A 112 8.77 15.13 -15.78
N LEU A 113 9.13 13.89 -16.13
CA LEU A 113 9.36 13.49 -17.53
C LEU A 113 8.05 13.21 -18.27
N SER A 114 8.07 13.42 -19.59
CA SER A 114 6.96 13.04 -20.46
C SER A 114 6.81 11.51 -20.53
N PRO A 115 5.61 10.97 -20.82
CA PRO A 115 5.40 9.53 -20.93
C PRO A 115 6.32 8.84 -21.94
N ARG A 116 6.65 9.52 -23.04
CA ARG A 116 7.59 9.00 -24.05
C ARG A 116 9.01 8.90 -23.51
N LEU A 117 9.47 9.91 -22.78
CA LEU A 117 10.81 9.94 -22.21
C LEU A 117 10.97 8.94 -21.07
N ARG A 118 9.96 8.78 -20.20
CA ARG A 118 9.94 7.72 -19.18
C ARG A 118 10.13 6.34 -19.78
N ARG A 119 9.40 6.00 -20.86
CA ARG A 119 9.55 4.72 -21.57
C ARG A 119 10.96 4.53 -22.15
N ASN A 120 11.54 5.59 -22.72
CA ASN A 120 12.90 5.54 -23.26
C ASN A 120 13.95 5.29 -22.17
N ILE A 121 13.83 5.97 -21.01
CA ILE A 121 14.74 5.77 -19.88
C ILE A 121 14.62 4.35 -19.32
N VAL A 122 13.40 3.84 -19.13
CA VAL A 122 13.19 2.46 -18.67
C VAL A 122 13.82 1.47 -19.64
N ARG A 123 13.66 1.69 -20.96
CA ARG A 123 14.30 0.87 -21.99
C ARG A 123 15.83 0.92 -21.90
N LEU A 124 16.41 2.11 -21.71
CA LEU A 124 17.86 2.27 -21.54
C LEU A 124 18.36 1.52 -20.32
N VAL A 125 17.76 1.74 -19.14
CA VAL A 125 18.13 1.07 -17.88
C VAL A 125 18.02 -0.45 -18.03
N ASN A 126 16.95 -0.97 -18.63
CA ASN A 126 16.80 -2.39 -18.89
C ASN A 126 17.84 -2.93 -19.87
N THR A 127 18.30 -2.12 -20.82
CA THR A 127 19.37 -2.53 -21.75
C THR A 127 20.71 -2.62 -21.01
N LEU A 128 21.01 -1.66 -20.14
CA LEU A 128 22.24 -1.64 -19.34
C LEU A 128 22.26 -2.74 -18.26
N ALA A 129 21.09 -3.09 -17.70
CA ALA A 129 20.96 -4.12 -16.68
C ALA A 129 21.00 -5.55 -17.24
N ASN A 130 20.50 -5.76 -18.47
CA ASN A 130 20.39 -7.09 -19.10
C ASN A 130 21.45 -7.38 -20.17
N GLY A 131 22.38 -6.44 -20.42
CA GLY A 131 23.35 -6.54 -21.51
C GLY A 131 24.69 -5.91 -21.13
N GLU A 132 25.73 -6.74 -21.21
CA GLU A 132 27.15 -6.43 -21.07
C GLU A 132 27.52 -5.06 -21.66
N TRP A 133 28.15 -4.21 -20.86
CA TRP A 133 28.87 -3.04 -21.37
C TRP A 133 30.04 -3.52 -22.24
N ALA A 134 29.79 -3.64 -23.55
CA ALA A 134 30.85 -3.72 -24.56
C ALA A 134 31.15 -2.31 -25.09
N GLY A 135 32.16 -1.67 -24.50
CA GLY A 135 32.96 -0.64 -25.16
C GLY A 135 32.86 0.79 -24.62
N GLY A 136 34.02 1.32 -24.22
CA GLY A 136 34.28 2.75 -24.05
C GLY A 136 35.21 3.06 -22.90
#